data_AF-A0A368FIE7-F1
#
_entry.id   AF-A0A368FIE7-F1
#
_cell.length_a   1.000
_cell.length_b   1.000
_cell.length_c   1.000
_cell.angle_alpha   90.00
_cell.angle_beta   90.00
_cell.angle_gamma   90.00
#
_symmetry.space_group_name_H-M   'P 1'
#
loop_
_entity.id
_entity.type
_entity.pdbx_description
1 polymer ?
#
loop_
_entity_poly.entity_id
_entity_poly.type
_entity_poly.pdbx_seq_one_letter_code
_entity_poly.pdbx_strand_id
1 'polypeptide(L)'
;MQGPQNGFVIEFPSRDGIAFHMSVRMGMHGGENTIVLNNMRNGGWQIEERHCNVFRFGQCFTVQIKSHSSHYSIHVNGHHLAHFYHREDPCHVTALHVRGDVRVQKIHFEHFIGMNGGGVQVGSSPVVVAAAPAPPVVIAPAPAPAVVIAPRPAPLVEVVLPPRRPIIEVVAPRPAPVVVVPGPRRPVIAPVG
;
A
#
# COMPACT_ATOMS: atom_id res chain seq x y z
N MET A 1 -3.60 -9.93 -2.91
CA MET A 1 -3.19 -9.83 -1.50
C MET A 1 -3.91 -8.65 -0.90
N GLN A 2 -4.77 -8.89 0.09
CA GLN A 2 -5.54 -7.83 0.73
C GLN A 2 -4.58 -6.96 1.57
N GLY A 3 -4.65 -5.64 1.43
CA GLY A 3 -3.78 -4.74 2.18
C GLY A 3 -4.06 -4.76 3.68
N PRO A 4 -3.13 -4.26 4.51
CA PRO A 4 -3.38 -4.12 5.94
C PRO A 4 -4.64 -3.27 6.15
N GLN A 5 -5.65 -3.83 6.83
CA GLN A 5 -6.91 -3.17 7.19
C GLN A 5 -7.75 -2.63 6.00
N ASN A 6 -7.81 -3.37 4.90
CA ASN A 6 -8.54 -3.00 3.67
C ASN A 6 -8.08 -1.66 3.07
N GLY A 7 -6.79 -1.37 3.21
CA GLY A 7 -6.17 -0.16 2.72
C GLY A 7 -4.94 -0.45 1.88
N PHE A 8 -4.07 0.54 1.72
CA PHE A 8 -2.84 0.39 0.96
C PHE A 8 -1.67 1.06 1.67
N VAL A 9 -0.47 0.69 1.26
CA VAL A 9 0.78 1.17 1.82
C VAL A 9 1.70 1.66 0.72
N ILE A 10 2.35 2.80 0.96
CA ILE A 10 3.47 3.33 0.18
C ILE A 10 4.70 3.35 1.08
N GLU A 11 5.79 2.72 0.65
CA GLU A 11 7.03 2.63 1.43
C GLU A 11 8.26 3.00 0.61
N PHE A 12 9.24 3.60 1.28
CA PHE A 12 10.60 3.80 0.80
C PHE A 12 11.57 2.93 1.60
N PRO A 13 11.88 1.71 1.12
CA PRO A 13 12.88 0.85 1.75
C PRO A 13 14.26 1.49 1.74
N SER A 14 14.97 1.33 2.84
CA SER A 14 16.37 1.72 3.00
C SER A 14 17.21 0.51 3.40
N ARG A 15 18.52 0.71 3.54
CA ARG A 15 19.44 -0.35 3.98
C ARG A 15 19.07 -0.92 5.35
N ASP A 16 18.61 -0.06 6.26
CA ASP A 16 18.40 -0.38 7.67
C ASP A 16 16.90 -0.56 8.03
N GLY A 17 16.02 -0.57 7.02
CA GLY A 17 14.59 -0.78 7.19
C GLY A 17 13.74 -0.03 6.17
N ILE A 18 12.90 0.88 6.67
CA ILE A 18 11.95 1.67 5.89
C ILE A 18 12.09 3.12 6.30
N ALA A 19 12.68 3.96 5.44
CA ALA A 19 12.88 5.38 5.71
C ALA A 19 11.56 6.17 5.79
N PHE A 20 10.56 5.73 5.03
CA PHE A 20 9.22 6.31 5.01
C PHE A 20 8.17 5.23 4.77
N HIS A 21 7.16 5.20 5.62
CA HIS A 21 6.02 4.31 5.55
C HIS A 21 4.74 5.13 5.67
N MET A 22 3.89 5.08 4.65
CA MET A 22 2.55 5.64 4.66
C MET A 22 1.54 4.51 4.57
N SER A 23 0.81 4.27 5.66
CA SER A 23 -0.30 3.30 5.73
C SER A 23 -1.63 4.05 5.70
N VAL A 24 -2.38 3.86 4.62
CA VAL A 24 -3.76 4.34 4.52
C VAL A 24 -4.67 3.23 5.02
N ARG A 25 -5.35 3.46 6.15
CA ARG A 25 -6.29 2.52 6.77
C ARG A 25 -7.71 3.02 6.52
N MET A 26 -8.55 2.18 5.91
CA MET A 26 -9.87 2.58 5.44
C MET A 26 -11.02 2.28 6.42
N GLY A 27 -10.71 1.79 7.63
CA GLY A 27 -11.68 1.58 8.70
C GLY A 27 -12.76 0.52 8.46
N MET A 28 -12.66 -0.32 7.42
CA MET A 28 -13.61 -1.41 7.21
C MET A 28 -13.52 -2.44 8.34
N HIS A 29 -14.64 -3.11 8.63
CA HIS A 29 -14.77 -4.15 9.67
C HIS A 29 -14.36 -3.69 11.08
N GLY A 30 -14.59 -2.41 11.41
CA GLY A 30 -14.28 -1.86 12.73
C GLY A 30 -12.81 -1.44 12.91
N GLY A 31 -12.04 -1.37 11.81
CA GLY A 31 -10.68 -0.82 11.82
C GLY A 31 -10.65 0.70 11.96
N GLU A 32 -9.43 1.25 12.03
CA GLU A 32 -9.24 2.70 12.07
C GLU A 32 -9.34 3.31 10.66
N ASN A 33 -10.03 4.45 10.55
CA ASN A 33 -10.07 5.24 9.31
C ASN A 33 -9.07 6.40 9.40
N THR A 34 -7.80 6.14 9.13
CA THR A 34 -6.70 7.10 9.34
C THR A 34 -5.54 6.85 8.39
N ILE A 35 -4.72 7.87 8.18
CA ILE A 35 -3.42 7.73 7.52
C ILE A 35 -2.36 7.76 8.61
N VAL A 36 -1.50 6.74 8.61
CA VAL A 36 -0.36 6.64 9.53
C VAL A 36 0.92 6.81 8.75
N LEU A 37 1.75 7.77 9.15
CA LEU A 37 3.12 7.95 8.68
C LEU A 37 4.09 7.45 9.75
N ASN A 38 5.11 6.73 9.34
CA ASN A 38 6.15 6.23 10.25
C ASN A 38 7.44 5.92 9.48
N ASN A 39 8.46 5.45 10.20
CA ASN A 39 9.61 4.77 9.66
C ASN A 39 9.87 3.47 10.46
N MET A 40 10.58 2.53 9.86
CA MET A 40 11.06 1.32 10.52
C MET A 40 12.58 1.34 10.54
N ARG A 41 13.19 1.14 11.70
CA ARG A 41 14.64 1.08 11.86
C ARG A 41 15.00 -0.19 12.62
N ASN A 42 15.94 -0.98 12.08
CA ASN A 42 16.40 -2.23 12.70
C ASN A 42 15.24 -3.19 13.01
N GLY A 43 14.24 -3.26 12.13
CA GLY A 43 13.04 -4.10 12.29
C GLY A 43 11.98 -3.55 13.26
N GLY A 44 12.21 -2.41 13.90
CA GLY A 44 11.26 -1.78 14.82
C GLY A 44 10.56 -0.55 14.23
N TRP A 45 9.24 -0.50 14.32
CA TRP A 45 8.45 0.70 14.04
C TRP A 45 8.79 1.82 15.03
N GLN A 46 8.87 3.05 14.54
CA GLN A 46 9.12 4.21 15.38
C GLN A 46 7.80 4.91 15.75
N ILE A 47 7.86 6.20 16.14
CA ILE A 47 6.69 6.98 16.57
C ILE A 47 5.76 7.24 15.37
N GLU A 48 4.48 6.87 15.50
CA GLU A 48 3.46 7.13 14.49
C GLU A 48 3.07 8.61 14.42
N GLU A 49 2.94 9.14 13.21
CA GLU A 49 2.28 10.42 12.90
C GLU A 49 0.94 10.12 12.23
N ARG A 50 -0.17 10.56 12.83
CA ARG A 50 -1.53 10.19 12.40
C ARG A 50 -2.26 11.37 11.79
N HIS A 51 -2.92 11.14 10.67
CA HIS A 51 -3.66 12.15 9.92
C HIS A 51 -5.07 11.67 9.54
N CYS A 52 -5.95 12.63 9.27
CA CYS A 52 -7.29 12.35 8.76
C CYS A 52 -7.21 11.63 7.41
N ASN A 53 -8.04 10.60 7.21
CA ASN A 53 -8.08 9.91 5.93
C ASN A 53 -8.82 10.74 4.87
N VAL A 54 -8.13 11.04 3.77
CA VAL A 54 -8.66 11.77 2.61
C VAL A 54 -9.04 10.86 1.44
N PHE A 55 -8.74 9.57 1.53
CA PHE A 55 -9.02 8.58 0.48
C PHE A 55 -10.44 8.03 0.60
N ARG A 56 -11.02 7.66 -0.55
CA ARG A 56 -12.35 7.05 -0.65
C ARG A 56 -12.31 5.83 -1.55
N PHE A 57 -13.06 4.79 -1.18
CA PHE A 57 -13.14 3.57 -1.99
C PHE A 57 -13.67 3.86 -3.39
N GLY A 58 -13.05 3.22 -4.40
CA GLY A 58 -13.45 3.31 -5.80
C GLY A 58 -13.10 4.64 -6.49
N GLN A 59 -12.55 5.62 -5.78
CA GLN A 59 -12.15 6.89 -6.39
C GLN A 59 -10.70 6.88 -6.85
N CYS A 60 -10.45 7.46 -8.02
CA CYS A 60 -9.08 7.71 -8.49
C CYS A 60 -8.45 8.83 -7.66
N PHE A 61 -7.15 8.71 -7.42
CA PHE A 61 -6.39 9.72 -6.70
C PHE A 61 -4.97 9.84 -7.25
N THR A 62 -4.32 10.97 -6.96
CA THR A 62 -2.89 11.19 -7.20
C THR A 62 -2.20 11.43 -5.88
N VAL A 63 -1.11 10.71 -5.60
CA VAL A 63 -0.20 11.00 -4.49
C VAL A 63 1.10 11.53 -5.06
N GLN A 64 1.52 12.70 -4.59
CA GLN A 64 2.83 13.28 -4.90
C GLN A 64 3.63 13.36 -3.61
N ILE A 65 4.83 12.76 -3.61
CA ILE A 65 5.75 12.80 -2.48
C ILE A 65 7.02 13.48 -2.97
N LYS A 66 7.33 14.64 -2.41
CA LYS A 66 8.51 15.43 -2.75
C LYS A 66 9.55 15.27 -1.66
N SER A 67 10.76 14.86 -2.03
CA SER A 67 11.89 14.83 -1.09
C SER A 67 12.53 16.21 -1.03
N HIS A 68 12.45 16.86 0.13
CA HIS A 68 13.21 18.07 0.45
C HIS A 68 14.43 17.70 1.29
N SER A 69 15.30 18.67 1.59
CA SER A 69 16.49 18.45 2.42
C SER A 69 16.17 17.98 3.85
N SER A 70 15.00 18.37 4.41
CA SER A 70 14.64 18.07 5.80
C SER A 70 13.45 17.13 5.97
N HIS A 71 12.61 16.94 4.94
CA HIS A 71 11.37 16.20 5.05
C HIS A 71 10.87 15.70 3.70
N TYR A 72 9.93 14.75 3.74
CA TYR A 72 9.03 14.47 2.61
C TYR A 72 7.79 15.35 2.71
N SER A 73 7.46 16.05 1.62
CA SER A 73 6.18 16.77 1.49
C SER A 73 5.18 15.94 0.70
N ILE A 74 4.04 15.65 1.31
CA ILE A 74 3.04 14.72 0.80
C ILE A 74 1.81 15.50 0.36
N HIS A 75 1.39 15.29 -0.88
CA HIS A 75 0.21 15.90 -1.47
C HIS A 75 -0.71 14.83 -2.04
N VAL A 76 -2.02 14.97 -1.80
CA VAL A 76 -3.06 14.10 -2.36
C VAL A 76 -3.99 14.95 -3.20
N ASN A 77 -4.18 14.58 -4.46
CA ASN A 77 -4.99 15.31 -5.44
C ASN A 77 -4.59 16.80 -5.54
N GLY A 78 -3.29 17.09 -5.47
CA GLY A 78 -2.74 18.46 -5.51
C GLY A 78 -2.81 19.22 -4.17
N HIS A 79 -3.57 18.74 -3.19
CA HIS A 79 -3.69 19.37 -1.87
C HIS A 79 -2.63 18.84 -0.92
N HIS A 80 -2.07 19.74 -0.10
CA HIS A 80 -1.10 19.38 0.93
C HIS A 80 -1.75 18.50 2.02
N LEU A 81 -1.13 17.36 2.32
CA LEU A 81 -1.56 16.46 3.41
C LEU A 81 -0.70 16.65 4.66
N ALA A 82 0.62 16.50 4.53
CA ALA A 82 1.55 16.51 5.66
C ALA A 82 3.01 16.70 5.22
N HIS A 83 3.83 17.12 6.18
CA HIS A 83 5.29 16.97 6.14
C HIS A 83 5.70 15.82 7.07
N PHE A 84 6.50 14.88 6.55
CA PHE A 84 7.16 13.86 7.36
C PHE A 84 8.65 14.15 7.41
N TYR A 85 9.15 14.58 8.57
CA TYR A 85 10.56 14.94 8.73
C TYR A 85 11.47 13.72 8.63
N HIS A 86 12.62 13.88 7.97
CA HIS A 86 13.56 12.80 7.76
C HIS A 86 14.08 12.27 9.09
N ARG A 87 13.84 10.98 9.35
CA ARG A 87 14.39 10.24 10.51
C ARG A 87 15.58 9.36 10.12
N GLU A 88 15.80 9.22 8.81
CA GLU A 88 16.95 8.58 8.18
C GLU A 88 17.35 9.44 6.97
N ASP A 89 18.62 9.35 6.55
CA ASP A 89 19.11 10.01 5.34
C ASP A 89 18.33 9.51 4.10
N PRO A 90 17.64 10.40 3.36
CA PRO A 90 16.91 10.03 2.14
C PRO A 90 17.83 9.45 1.05
N CYS A 91 19.14 9.69 1.09
CA CYS A 91 20.10 9.08 0.17
C CYS A 91 20.22 7.56 0.32
N HIS A 92 19.74 6.97 1.43
CA HIS A 92 19.73 5.53 1.63
C HIS A 92 18.49 4.82 1.06
N VAL A 93 17.52 5.57 0.52
CA VAL A 93 16.34 4.98 -0.11
C VAL A 93 16.73 4.25 -1.38
N THR A 94 16.31 3.00 -1.49
CA THR A 94 16.70 2.11 -2.61
C THR A 94 15.56 1.77 -3.56
N ALA A 95 14.31 1.93 -3.12
CA ALA A 95 13.14 1.54 -3.89
C ALA A 95 11.88 2.32 -3.51
N LEU A 96 10.84 2.16 -4.32
CA LEU A 96 9.46 2.51 -4.00
C LEU A 96 8.64 1.22 -3.96
N HIS A 97 7.97 0.97 -2.85
CA HIS A 97 6.98 -0.10 -2.72
C HIS A 97 5.57 0.48 -2.63
N VAL A 98 4.66 -0.07 -3.44
CA VAL A 98 3.22 0.17 -3.33
C VAL A 98 2.53 -1.17 -3.19
N ARG A 99 1.79 -1.37 -2.08
CA ARG A 99 1.18 -2.66 -1.73
C ARG A 99 -0.23 -2.47 -1.17
N GLY A 100 -1.03 -3.53 -1.19
CA GLY A 100 -2.38 -3.55 -0.64
C GLY A 100 -3.46 -3.25 -1.67
N ASP A 101 -4.58 -2.72 -1.20
CA ASP A 101 -5.83 -2.58 -1.96
C ASP A 101 -5.83 -1.30 -2.81
N VAL A 102 -4.90 -1.24 -3.77
CA VAL A 102 -4.75 -0.12 -4.71
C VAL A 102 -4.41 -0.63 -6.10
N ARG A 103 -5.01 -0.01 -7.12
CA ARG A 103 -4.65 -0.23 -8.52
C ARG A 103 -3.80 0.94 -9.01
N VAL A 104 -2.52 0.68 -9.24
CA VAL A 104 -1.59 1.68 -9.77
C VAL A 104 -1.77 1.81 -11.28
N GLN A 105 -2.05 3.03 -11.75
CA GLN A 105 -2.17 3.31 -13.19
C GLN A 105 -0.86 3.83 -13.78
N LYS A 106 -0.16 4.73 -13.06
CA LYS A 106 1.07 5.36 -13.51
C LYS A 106 1.96 5.67 -12.31
N ILE A 107 3.26 5.45 -12.46
CA ILE A 107 4.30 5.96 -11.56
C ILE A 107 5.22 6.86 -12.38
N HIS A 108 5.48 8.07 -11.88
CA HIS A 108 6.34 9.05 -12.53
C HIS A 108 7.37 9.56 -11.52
N PHE A 109 8.63 9.59 -11.93
CA PHE A 109 9.75 10.12 -11.17
C PHE A 109 10.28 11.35 -11.88
N GLU A 110 10.54 12.41 -11.13
CA GLU A 110 11.09 13.67 -11.65
C GLU A 110 12.30 14.07 -10.81
N HIS A 111 13.29 14.70 -11.46
CA HIS A 111 14.46 15.29 -10.80
C HIS A 111 15.33 14.29 -10.00
N PHE A 112 15.39 13.03 -10.43
CA PHE A 112 16.37 12.06 -9.92
C PHE A 112 17.65 12.12 -10.77
N ILE A 113 18.81 12.26 -10.12
CA ILE A 113 20.12 12.28 -10.81
C ILE A 113 20.27 10.97 -11.59
N GLY A 114 20.34 11.05 -12.92
CA GLY A 114 20.45 9.88 -13.82
C GLY A 114 19.11 9.31 -14.32
N MET A 115 17.97 9.81 -13.85
CA MET A 115 16.62 9.42 -14.32
C MET A 115 15.82 10.67 -14.70
N ASN A 116 16.25 11.36 -15.75
CA ASN A 116 15.53 12.51 -16.29
C ASN A 116 14.33 12.03 -17.15
N GLY A 117 13.18 11.78 -16.49
CA GLY A 117 11.87 11.64 -17.16
C GLY A 117 11.41 10.22 -17.52
N GLY A 118 12.11 9.18 -17.08
CA GLY A 118 11.71 7.78 -17.30
C GLY A 118 10.70 7.28 -16.27
N GLY A 119 9.40 7.48 -16.54
CA GLY A 119 8.34 6.82 -15.77
C GLY A 119 8.15 5.35 -16.20
N VAL A 120 7.80 4.46 -15.27
CA VAL A 120 7.36 3.09 -15.60
C VAL A 120 5.84 3.07 -15.69
N GLN A 121 5.29 2.77 -16.87
CA GLN A 121 3.86 2.46 -17.03
C GLN A 121 3.65 0.97 -16.76
N VAL A 122 2.97 0.65 -15.66
CA VAL A 122 2.60 -0.74 -15.33
C VAL A 122 1.23 -1.03 -15.94
N GLY A 123 1.22 -1.55 -17.17
CA GLY A 123 0.00 -1.96 -17.88
C GLY A 123 0.15 -1.82 -19.39
N SER A 124 -0.11 -2.92 -20.11
CA SER A 124 -0.07 -2.99 -21.58
C SER A 124 -0.91 -1.88 -22.20
N SER A 125 -0.26 -1.03 -22.98
CA SER A 125 -0.93 -0.05 -23.82
C SER A 125 -1.91 -0.78 -24.76
N PRO A 126 -3.18 -0.33 -24.91
CA PRO A 126 -3.90 -0.66 -26.12
C PRO A 126 -3.13 -0.03 -27.30
N VAL A 127 -2.94 -0.81 -28.36
CA VAL A 127 -2.40 -0.32 -29.63
C VAL A 127 -3.26 0.86 -30.07
N VAL A 128 -2.67 2.04 -30.20
CA VAL A 128 -3.33 3.19 -30.82
C VAL A 128 -3.37 2.92 -32.31
N VAL A 129 -4.48 2.38 -32.79
CA VAL A 129 -4.79 2.43 -34.22
C VAL A 129 -5.17 3.88 -34.50
N ALA A 130 -4.28 4.61 -35.18
CA ALA A 130 -4.57 5.95 -35.64
C ALA A 130 -5.81 5.92 -36.54
N ALA A 131 -6.93 6.47 -36.04
CA ALA A 131 -8.09 6.73 -36.88
C ALA A 131 -7.80 7.98 -37.71
N ALA A 132 -7.86 7.82 -39.03
CA ALA A 132 -7.67 8.84 -40.06
C ALA A 132 -8.58 10.08 -39.84
N PRO A 133 -8.22 11.26 -40.39
CA PRO A 133 -9.03 12.46 -40.29
C PRO A 133 -10.41 12.27 -40.93
N ALA A 134 -11.43 12.81 -40.27
CA ALA A 134 -12.83 12.65 -40.67
C ALA A 134 -13.13 13.31 -42.03
N PRO A 135 -13.96 12.68 -42.89
CA PRO A 135 -14.48 13.32 -44.10
C PRO A 135 -15.50 14.43 -43.77
N PRO A 136 -15.77 15.36 -44.71
CA PRO A 136 -16.66 16.49 -44.48
C PRO A 136 -18.10 16.05 -44.18
N VAL A 137 -18.71 16.73 -43.21
CA VAL A 137 -20.08 16.49 -42.73
C VAL A 137 -21.10 16.85 -43.82
N VAL A 138 -21.72 15.83 -44.41
CA VAL A 138 -22.98 15.99 -45.17
C VAL A 138 -24.11 15.92 -44.15
N ILE A 139 -24.86 17.00 -43.99
CA ILE A 139 -26.01 17.06 -43.09
C ILE A 139 -27.12 16.20 -43.68
N ALA A 140 -27.22 14.96 -43.22
CA ALA A 140 -28.37 14.10 -43.50
C ALA A 140 -29.52 14.47 -42.54
N PRO A 141 -30.79 14.44 -42.99
CA PRO A 141 -31.93 14.71 -42.12
C PRO A 141 -32.08 13.60 -41.06
N ALA A 142 -32.47 14.00 -39.85
CA ALA A 142 -32.53 13.15 -38.67
C ALA A 142 -33.46 11.93 -38.85
N PRO A 143 -33.08 10.74 -38.36
CA PRO A 143 -33.95 9.57 -38.37
C PRO A 143 -35.04 9.70 -37.29
N ALA A 144 -36.23 9.16 -37.60
CA ALA A 144 -37.38 9.12 -36.69
C ALA A 144 -37.08 8.30 -35.41
N PRO A 145 -37.71 8.61 -34.27
CA PRO A 145 -37.40 7.97 -32.99
C PRO A 145 -37.82 6.50 -32.97
N ALA A 146 -36.90 5.62 -32.61
CA ALA A 146 -37.18 4.21 -32.33
C ALA A 146 -37.87 4.06 -30.96
N VAL A 147 -38.97 3.31 -30.91
CA VAL A 147 -39.65 2.93 -29.66
C VAL A 147 -38.78 1.91 -28.92
N VAL A 148 -38.20 2.31 -27.79
CA VAL A 148 -37.44 1.43 -26.90
C VAL A 148 -38.42 0.72 -25.96
N ILE A 149 -38.63 -0.57 -26.18
CA ILE A 149 -39.36 -1.43 -25.24
C ILE A 149 -38.40 -1.78 -24.10
N ALA A 150 -38.66 -1.27 -22.89
CA ALA A 150 -37.85 -1.55 -21.72
C ALA A 150 -37.92 -3.04 -21.34
N PRO A 151 -36.79 -3.70 -21.00
CA PRO A 151 -36.80 -5.08 -20.56
C PRO A 151 -37.39 -5.19 -19.15
N ARG A 152 -38.23 -6.21 -18.95
CA ARG A 152 -38.85 -6.55 -17.67
C ARG A 152 -37.75 -6.91 -16.64
N PRO A 153 -37.80 -6.39 -15.39
CA PRO A 153 -36.83 -6.77 -14.36
C PRO A 153 -36.96 -8.24 -13.97
N ALA A 154 -35.84 -8.95 -13.93
CA ALA A 154 -35.77 -10.29 -13.33
C ALA A 154 -35.73 -10.18 -11.80
N PRO A 155 -36.31 -11.15 -11.05
CA PRO A 155 -36.25 -11.12 -9.59
C PRO A 155 -34.82 -11.42 -9.10
N LEU A 156 -34.37 -10.64 -8.12
CA LEU A 156 -33.12 -10.87 -7.41
C LEU A 156 -33.29 -12.07 -6.47
N VAL A 157 -32.56 -13.15 -6.73
CA VAL A 157 -32.39 -14.24 -5.76
C VAL A 157 -31.23 -13.87 -4.85
N GLU A 158 -31.53 -13.57 -3.59
CA GLU A 158 -30.52 -13.33 -2.56
C GLU A 158 -29.90 -14.67 -2.13
N VAL A 159 -28.66 -14.92 -2.55
CA VAL A 159 -27.91 -16.10 -2.12
C VAL A 159 -27.34 -15.84 -0.72
N VAL A 160 -28.10 -16.22 0.31
CA VAL A 160 -27.64 -16.20 1.70
C VAL A 160 -26.59 -17.30 1.89
N LEU A 161 -25.32 -16.93 1.90
CA LEU A 161 -24.22 -17.83 2.25
C LEU A 161 -24.20 -18.06 3.78
N PRO A 162 -24.09 -19.32 4.27
CA PRO A 162 -24.01 -19.58 5.69
C PRO A 162 -22.70 -19.00 6.29
N PRO A 163 -22.73 -18.53 7.56
CA PRO A 163 -21.55 -17.97 8.20
C PRO A 163 -20.45 -19.05 8.33
N ARG A 164 -19.32 -18.82 7.67
CA ARG A 164 -18.12 -19.62 7.86
C ARG A 164 -17.57 -19.33 9.25
N ARG A 165 -17.69 -20.31 10.16
CA ARG A 165 -17.03 -20.25 11.46
C ARG A 165 -15.51 -20.20 11.24
N PRO A 166 -14.78 -19.25 11.83
CA PRO A 166 -13.32 -19.30 11.81
C PRO A 166 -12.86 -20.51 12.62
N ILE A 167 -12.04 -21.37 12.02
CA ILE A 167 -11.29 -22.40 12.73
C ILE A 167 -10.17 -21.66 13.48
N ILE A 168 -10.32 -21.50 14.80
CA ILE A 168 -9.26 -21.01 15.67
C ILE A 168 -8.37 -22.23 15.97
N GLU A 169 -7.31 -22.43 15.19
CA GLU A 169 -6.21 -23.29 15.64
C GLU A 169 -5.43 -22.55 16.71
N VAL A 170 -5.65 -22.93 17.97
CA VAL A 170 -4.82 -22.46 19.09
C VAL A 170 -3.46 -23.15 18.97
N VAL A 171 -2.51 -22.48 18.31
CA VAL A 171 -1.11 -22.90 18.33
C VAL A 171 -0.58 -22.62 19.74
N ALA A 172 -0.49 -23.67 20.56
CA ALA A 172 0.13 -23.59 21.88
C ALA A 172 1.62 -23.18 21.73
N PRO A 173 2.14 -22.27 22.58
CA PRO A 173 3.54 -21.88 22.52
C PRO A 173 4.43 -23.10 22.81
N ARG A 174 5.41 -23.34 21.93
CA ARG A 174 6.43 -24.37 22.13
C ARG A 174 7.24 -24.03 23.40
N PRO A 175 7.39 -24.94 24.37
CA PRO A 175 8.20 -24.68 25.56
C PRO A 175 9.66 -24.43 25.16
N ALA A 176 10.28 -23.44 25.79
CA ALA A 176 11.69 -23.12 25.57
C ALA A 176 12.59 -24.30 26.00
N PRO A 177 13.70 -24.57 25.30
CA PRO A 177 14.63 -25.62 25.70
C PRO A 177 15.24 -25.28 27.07
N VAL A 178 15.15 -26.23 28.00
CA VAL A 178 15.80 -26.13 29.31
C VAL A 178 17.30 -26.33 29.12
N VAL A 179 18.08 -25.26 29.28
CA VAL A 179 19.55 -25.35 29.32
C VAL A 179 19.94 -25.84 30.71
N VAL A 180 20.27 -27.13 30.83
CA VAL A 180 20.84 -27.70 32.05
C VAL A 180 22.31 -27.28 32.11
N VAL A 181 22.62 -26.30 32.95
CA VAL A 181 24.01 -25.93 33.24
C VAL A 181 24.56 -26.96 34.24
N PRO A 182 25.61 -27.73 33.91
CA PRO A 182 26.22 -28.64 34.88
C PRO A 182 26.84 -27.84 36.02
N GLY A 183 26.49 -28.20 37.25
CA GLY A 183 27.04 -27.57 38.46
C GLY A 183 28.56 -27.74 38.57
N PRO A 184 29.24 -26.90 39.36
CA PRO A 184 30.69 -26.94 39.50
C PRO A 184 31.14 -28.30 40.06
N ARG A 185 32.12 -28.92 39.39
CA ARG A 185 32.74 -30.17 39.85
C ARG A 185 33.46 -29.87 41.16
N ARG A 186 33.15 -30.62 42.23
CA ARG A 186 33.89 -30.55 43.49
C ARG A 186 35.36 -30.93 43.24
N PRO A 187 36.33 -30.23 43.85
CA PRO A 187 37.72 -30.66 43.79
C PRO A 187 37.87 -32.01 44.49
N VAL A 188 38.51 -32.95 43.81
CA VAL A 188 38.96 -34.21 44.42
C VAL A 188 40.21 -33.89 45.23
N ILE A 189 40.12 -33.98 46.56
CA ILE A 189 41.29 -33.91 47.44
C ILE A 189 41.83 -35.34 47.54
N ALA A 190 43.03 -35.55 47.01
CA ALA A 190 43.77 -36.79 47.22
C ALA A 190 44.30 -36.82 48.67
N PRO A 191 44.22 -37.96 49.38
CA PRO A 191 44.87 -38.09 50.68
C PRO A 191 46.40 -38.12 50.48
N VAL A 192 47.10 -37.35 51.30
CA VAL A 192 48.56 -37.37 51.44
C VAL A 192 48.89 -38.29 52.62
N GLY A 193 49.69 -39.32 52.37
CA GLY A 193 50.32 -40.15 53.41
C GLY A 193 49.58 -41.44 53.74
#